data_AF-A0A1F7X3G8-F1
#
_entry.id   AF-A0A1F7X3G8-F1
#
_cell.length_a   1.000
_cell.length_b   1.000
_cell.length_c   1.000
_cell.angle_alpha   90.00
_cell.angle_beta   90.00
_cell.angle_gamma   90.00
#
_symmetry.space_group_name_H-M   'P 1'
#
loop_
_entity.id
_entity.type
_entity.pdbx_description
1 polymer ?
#
loop_
_entity_poly.entity_id
_entity_poly.type
_entity_poly.pdbx_seq_one_letter_code
_entity_poly.pdbx_strand_id
1 'polypeptide(L)'
;MFTLLLALNLLLASPNTNRITTSPSAINRVATVSPSSSQARDQNRATVAAKLSLIRRERVRTYWSRMLTRITAAIDRLQKLIERIEDRLAIIDSGDSDIDTTLAKGDLAEAKKLLNEAGVMLETAKGDIEIVLESEDPKFALGKVIDTVQDIKANLVEIHKLLVHAIGSIKGLRVGGDSPTPTPTPS
;
A
#
# COMPACT_ATOMS: atom_id res chain seq x y z
N MET A 1 -15.73 13.39 -21.47
CA MET A 1 -15.74 14.54 -22.41
C MET A 1 -14.92 15.65 -21.79
N PHE A 2 -13.67 15.79 -22.23
CA PHE A 2 -12.70 16.77 -21.74
C PHE A 2 -12.22 17.55 -22.98
N THR A 3 -12.65 18.80 -23.13
CA THR A 3 -12.17 19.77 -24.13
C THR A 3 -12.35 21.16 -23.52
N LEU A 4 -11.26 21.81 -23.11
CA LEU A 4 -10.51 22.80 -23.90
C LEU A 4 -11.24 24.15 -23.97
N LEU A 5 -10.76 25.15 -23.23
CA LEU A 5 -10.98 26.54 -23.61
C LEU A 5 -9.84 27.43 -23.10
N LEU A 6 -8.86 27.56 -23.99
CA LEU A 6 -7.83 28.58 -24.03
C LEU A 6 -8.53 29.92 -24.34
N ALA A 7 -8.43 30.91 -23.45
CA ALA A 7 -8.85 32.28 -23.75
C ALA A 7 -7.66 33.22 -23.52
N LEU A 8 -6.91 33.39 -24.60
CA LEU A 8 -5.91 34.41 -24.85
C LEU A 8 -6.61 35.77 -24.91
N ASN A 9 -6.38 36.64 -23.92
CA ASN A 9 -6.81 38.05 -23.99
C ASN A 9 -5.60 38.91 -24.39
N LEU A 10 -5.65 39.34 -25.65
CA LEU A 10 -4.89 40.44 -26.24
C LEU A 10 -5.74 41.73 -26.13
N LEU A 11 -5.12 42.90 -26.40
CA LEU A 11 -5.68 44.27 -26.46
C LEU A 11 -5.72 45.02 -25.10
N LEU A 12 -5.21 46.24 -24.88
CA LEU A 12 -5.00 47.44 -25.72
C LEU A 12 -3.98 48.42 -25.07
N ALA A 13 -3.34 49.26 -25.93
CA ALA A 13 -2.99 50.69 -25.74
C ALA A 13 -2.04 51.10 -24.58
N SER A 14 -1.07 52.01 -24.68
CA SER A 14 -0.77 53.14 -25.59
C SER A 14 0.73 53.51 -25.46
N PRO A 15 1.32 54.27 -26.41
CA PRO A 15 2.68 54.79 -26.27
C PRO A 15 2.68 56.06 -25.42
N ASN A 16 3.35 56.04 -24.27
CA ASN A 16 3.62 57.25 -23.49
C ASN A 16 5.05 57.71 -23.74
N THR A 17 5.19 58.71 -24.62
CA THR A 17 6.41 59.48 -24.81
C THR A 17 6.51 60.52 -23.70
N ASN A 18 7.49 60.37 -22.82
CA ASN A 18 8.08 61.48 -22.08
C ASN A 18 9.57 61.19 -21.85
N ARG A 19 10.42 61.83 -22.66
CA ARG A 19 11.87 61.95 -22.39
C ARG A 19 12.06 63.16 -21.49
N ILE A 20 12.41 62.90 -20.22
CA ILE A 20 12.98 63.90 -19.32
C ILE A 20 14.46 63.54 -19.20
N THR A 21 15.32 64.44 -19.66
CA THR A 21 16.77 64.37 -19.48
C THR A 21 17.12 64.98 -18.14
N THR A 22 17.48 64.16 -17.15
CA THR A 22 18.12 64.65 -15.92
C THR A 22 19.51 64.03 -15.80
N SER A 23 20.46 64.93 -15.59
CA SER A 23 21.90 64.74 -15.41
C SER A 23 22.24 63.67 -14.36
N PRO A 24 23.32 62.89 -14.54
CA PRO A 24 23.68 61.83 -13.60
C PRO A 24 24.36 62.42 -12.36
N SER A 25 23.60 62.56 -11.27
CA SER A 25 24.19 62.72 -9.93
C SER A 25 24.77 61.38 -9.48
N ALA A 26 26.09 61.38 -9.27
CA ALA A 26 26.84 60.26 -8.73
C ALA A 26 26.32 59.88 -7.34
N ILE A 27 25.48 58.84 -7.28
CA ILE A 27 25.11 58.19 -6.04
C ILE A 27 26.33 57.40 -5.56
N ASN A 28 26.82 57.81 -4.41
CA ASN A 28 27.82 57.12 -3.60
C ASN A 28 27.32 55.69 -3.30
N ARG A 29 27.70 54.71 -4.14
CA ARG A 29 27.43 53.29 -3.89
C ARG A 29 28.32 52.85 -2.74
N VAL A 30 27.78 52.90 -1.53
CA VAL A 30 28.24 52.07 -0.42
C VAL A 30 28.22 50.62 -0.94
N ALA A 31 29.40 50.03 -1.08
CA ALA A 31 29.58 48.65 -1.48
C ALA A 31 28.97 47.75 -0.40
N THR A 32 27.69 47.42 -0.54
CA THR A 32 27.13 46.25 0.12
C THR A 32 27.84 45.05 -0.49
N VAL A 33 28.74 44.45 0.30
CA VAL A 33 29.41 43.20 -0.02
C VAL A 33 28.30 42.17 -0.28
N SER A 34 27.97 41.96 -1.56
CA SER A 34 27.11 40.86 -1.96
C SER A 34 27.78 39.57 -1.53
N PRO A 35 27.06 38.62 -0.89
CA PRO A 35 27.62 37.31 -0.61
C PRO A 35 28.17 36.75 -1.91
N SER A 36 29.41 36.28 -1.88
CA SER A 36 30.10 35.74 -3.05
C SER A 36 29.20 34.76 -3.80
N SER A 37 29.17 34.82 -5.12
CA SER A 37 28.25 34.03 -5.97
C SER A 37 28.35 32.50 -5.76
N SER A 38 29.44 32.01 -5.15
CA SER A 38 29.59 30.64 -4.66
C SER A 38 28.72 30.35 -3.44
N GLN A 39 28.70 31.20 -2.43
CA GLN A 39 27.92 31.01 -1.20
C GLN A 39 26.41 30.93 -1.48
N ALA A 40 25.91 31.77 -2.40
CA ALA A 40 24.51 31.73 -2.81
C ALA A 40 24.14 30.41 -3.54
N ARG A 41 25.07 29.84 -4.32
CA ARG A 41 24.87 28.55 -5.00
C ARG A 41 24.84 27.39 -4.01
N ASP A 42 25.70 27.41 -3.00
CA ASP A 42 25.76 26.35 -2.00
C ASP A 42 24.55 26.36 -1.06
N GLN A 43 24.07 27.55 -0.65
CA GLN A 43 22.82 27.68 0.09
C GLN A 43 21.60 27.22 -0.72
N ASN A 44 21.55 27.54 -2.02
CA ASN A 44 20.50 27.05 -2.91
C ASN A 44 20.55 25.52 -3.08
N ARG A 45 21.75 24.92 -3.18
CA ARG A 45 21.91 23.45 -3.24
C ARG A 45 21.44 22.78 -1.95
N ALA A 46 21.83 23.31 -0.79
CA ALA A 46 21.42 22.78 0.50
C ALA A 46 19.90 22.84 0.71
N THR A 47 19.27 23.97 0.37
CA THR A 47 17.81 24.13 0.50
C THR A 47 17.03 23.24 -0.47
N VAL A 48 17.50 23.07 -1.72
CA VAL A 48 16.90 22.13 -2.67
C VAL A 48 17.06 20.68 -2.21
N ALA A 49 18.24 20.29 -1.73
CA ALA A 49 18.48 18.95 -1.20
C ALA A 49 17.56 18.64 -0.01
N ALA A 50 17.39 19.58 0.92
CA ALA A 50 16.49 19.44 2.06
C ALA A 50 15.01 19.31 1.64
N LYS A 51 14.56 20.10 0.65
CA LYS A 51 13.19 19.95 0.10
C LYS A 51 12.98 18.59 -0.56
N LEU A 52 13.96 18.11 -1.32
CA LEU A 52 13.89 16.81 -1.98
C LEU A 52 13.88 15.64 -0.99
N SER A 53 14.58 15.74 0.13
CA SER A 53 14.57 14.70 1.17
C SER A 53 13.22 14.63 1.89
N LEU A 54 12.59 15.78 2.17
CA LEU A 54 11.24 15.86 2.74
C LEU A 54 10.20 15.23 1.80
N ILE A 55 10.21 15.58 0.52
CA ILE A 55 9.28 15.03 -0.47
C ILE A 55 9.46 13.51 -0.61
N ARG A 56 10.71 13.01 -0.59
CA ARG A 56 10.99 11.57 -0.66
C ARG A 56 10.41 10.83 0.55
N ARG A 57 10.65 11.32 1.77
CA ARG A 57 10.10 10.73 2.99
C ARG A 57 8.58 10.68 2.97
N GLU A 58 7.94 11.75 2.53
CA GLU A 58 6.48 11.81 2.44
C GLU A 58 5.91 10.80 1.44
N ARG A 59 6.57 10.64 0.28
CA ARG A 59 6.18 9.62 -0.71
C ARG A 59 6.30 8.20 -0.15
N VAL A 60 7.40 7.91 0.55
CA VAL A 60 7.62 6.61 1.19
C VAL A 60 6.56 6.34 2.25
N ARG A 61 6.30 7.30 3.15
CA ARG A 61 5.26 7.19 4.18
C ARG A 61 3.87 6.95 3.58
N THR A 62 3.49 7.73 2.56
CA THR A 62 2.19 7.58 1.90
C THR A 62 2.07 6.21 1.23
N TYR A 63 3.11 5.76 0.52
CA TYR A 63 3.13 4.45 -0.12
C TYR A 63 3.02 3.32 0.92
N TRP A 64 3.82 3.39 1.98
CA TRP A 64 3.83 2.42 3.06
C TRP A 64 2.48 2.32 3.76
N SER A 65 1.87 3.46 4.12
CA SER A 65 0.55 3.50 4.75
C SER A 65 -0.50 2.77 3.92
N ARG A 66 -0.54 3.02 2.60
CA ARG A 66 -1.47 2.34 1.68
C ARG A 66 -1.20 0.85 1.58
N MET A 67 0.08 0.45 1.59
CA MET A 67 0.47 -0.96 1.56
C MET A 67 0.05 -1.68 2.83
N LEU A 68 0.35 -1.08 4.00
CA LEU A 68 -0.02 -1.61 5.30
C LEU A 68 -1.53 -1.85 5.41
N THR A 69 -2.35 -0.86 5.02
CA THR A 69 -3.81 -1.03 5.02
C THR A 69 -4.26 -2.23 4.19
N ARG A 70 -3.64 -2.46 3.03
CA ARG A 70 -4.00 -3.58 2.14
C ARG A 70 -3.61 -4.92 2.73
N ILE A 71 -2.42 -5.02 3.31
CA ILE A 71 -1.91 -6.26 3.92
C ILE A 71 -2.74 -6.62 5.15
N THR A 72 -2.98 -5.66 6.06
CA THR A 72 -3.83 -5.88 7.24
C THR A 72 -5.23 -6.33 6.83
N ALA A 73 -5.85 -5.65 5.85
CA ALA A 73 -7.15 -6.06 5.36
C ALA A 73 -7.16 -7.45 4.70
N ALA A 74 -6.04 -7.90 4.13
CA ALA A 74 -5.91 -9.26 3.60
C ALA A 74 -5.81 -10.29 4.74
N ILE A 75 -4.98 -10.03 5.75
CA ILE A 75 -4.86 -10.85 6.96
C ILE A 75 -6.24 -11.02 7.62
N ASP A 76 -6.98 -9.93 7.82
CA ASP A 76 -8.31 -9.97 8.45
C ASP A 76 -9.31 -10.83 7.65
N ARG A 77 -9.26 -10.77 6.32
CA ARG A 77 -10.14 -11.59 5.46
C ARG A 77 -9.81 -13.06 5.54
N LEU A 78 -8.51 -13.40 5.58
CA LEU A 78 -8.05 -14.78 5.68
C LEU A 78 -8.36 -15.35 7.07
N GLN A 79 -8.17 -14.57 8.13
CA GLN A 79 -8.56 -14.91 9.50
C GLN A 79 -10.06 -15.26 9.59
N LYS A 80 -10.92 -14.38 9.06
CA LYS A 80 -12.37 -14.65 9.00
C LYS A 80 -12.73 -15.89 8.18
N LEU A 81 -11.93 -16.22 7.16
CA LEU A 81 -12.17 -17.43 6.37
C LEU A 81 -11.76 -18.68 7.13
N ILE A 82 -10.64 -18.63 7.87
CA ILE A 82 -10.22 -19.69 8.79
C ILE A 82 -11.33 -19.98 9.80
N GLU A 83 -11.83 -18.95 10.49
CA GLU A 83 -12.90 -19.08 11.50
C GLU A 83 -14.15 -19.78 10.92
N ARG A 84 -14.59 -19.39 9.72
CA ARG A 84 -15.73 -20.05 9.06
C ARG A 84 -15.47 -21.52 8.70
N ILE A 85 -14.24 -21.87 8.34
CA ILE A 85 -13.86 -23.26 8.06
C ILE A 85 -13.83 -24.05 9.37
N GLU A 86 -13.28 -23.48 10.44
CA GLU A 86 -13.28 -24.08 11.78
C GLU A 86 -14.70 -24.39 12.27
N ASP A 87 -15.61 -23.41 12.19
CA ASP A 87 -17.01 -23.58 12.55
C ASP A 87 -17.66 -24.72 11.77
N ARG A 88 -17.36 -24.81 10.46
CA ARG A 88 -17.92 -25.85 9.60
C ARG A 88 -17.34 -27.23 9.91
N LEU A 89 -16.05 -27.32 10.20
CA LEU A 89 -15.42 -28.57 10.62
C LEU A 89 -15.98 -29.05 11.97
N ALA A 90 -16.22 -28.14 12.92
CA ALA A 90 -16.85 -28.47 14.19
C ALA A 90 -18.27 -29.02 14.02
N ILE A 91 -19.05 -28.47 13.08
CA ILE A 91 -20.39 -29.00 12.74
C ILE A 91 -20.30 -30.41 12.14
N ILE A 92 -19.33 -30.66 11.26
CA ILE A 92 -19.12 -31.98 10.65
C ILE A 92 -18.71 -33.01 11.71
N ASP A 93 -17.73 -32.66 12.55
CA ASP A 93 -17.20 -33.55 13.60
C ASP A 93 -18.24 -33.87 14.69
N SER A 94 -19.21 -32.98 14.92
CA SER A 94 -20.30 -33.18 15.89
C SER A 94 -21.53 -33.86 15.31
N GLY A 95 -21.65 -33.95 13.99
CA GLY A 95 -22.69 -34.73 13.32
C GLY A 95 -22.29 -36.21 13.21
N ASP A 96 -23.27 -37.10 13.11
CA ASP A 96 -23.08 -38.52 12.73
C ASP A 96 -22.72 -38.62 11.23
N SER A 97 -21.60 -38.03 10.84
CA SER A 97 -21.15 -37.98 9.47
C SER A 97 -19.82 -38.71 9.32
N ASP A 98 -19.79 -39.75 8.49
CA ASP A 98 -18.56 -40.52 8.14
C ASP A 98 -17.61 -39.72 7.23
N ILE A 99 -17.55 -38.40 7.41
CA ILE A 99 -16.80 -37.48 6.56
C ILE A 99 -15.40 -37.35 7.14
N ASP A 100 -14.40 -37.76 6.36
CA ASP A 100 -13.00 -37.54 6.73
C ASP A 100 -12.62 -36.06 6.61
N THR A 101 -12.34 -35.43 7.75
CA THR A 101 -11.91 -34.03 7.86
C THR A 101 -10.40 -33.85 8.01
N THR A 102 -9.62 -34.95 7.97
CA THR A 102 -8.20 -34.95 8.32
C THR A 102 -7.38 -33.99 7.45
N LEU A 103 -7.56 -34.04 6.12
CA LEU A 103 -6.84 -33.16 5.19
C LEU A 103 -7.19 -31.68 5.42
N ALA A 104 -8.48 -31.37 5.55
CA ALA A 104 -8.94 -30.01 5.76
C ALA A 104 -8.40 -29.41 7.08
N LYS A 105 -8.32 -30.21 8.15
CA LYS A 105 -7.70 -29.82 9.42
C LYS A 105 -6.20 -29.55 9.28
N GLY A 106 -5.49 -30.38 8.51
CA GLY A 106 -4.07 -30.20 8.22
C GLY A 106 -3.79 -28.89 7.49
N ASP A 107 -4.50 -28.63 6.39
CA ASP A 107 -4.36 -27.39 5.62
C ASP A 107 -4.69 -26.14 6.45
N LEU A 108 -5.73 -26.24 7.28
CA LEU A 108 -6.15 -25.14 8.16
C LEU A 108 -5.10 -24.82 9.22
N ALA A 109 -4.46 -25.85 9.79
CA ALA A 109 -3.38 -25.67 10.75
C ALA A 109 -2.18 -24.96 10.11
N GLU A 110 -1.76 -25.37 8.91
CA GLU A 110 -0.66 -24.72 8.20
C GLU A 110 -1.02 -23.29 7.78
N ALA A 111 -2.27 -23.06 7.33
CA ALA A 111 -2.76 -21.73 7.01
C ALA A 111 -2.71 -20.78 8.22
N LYS A 112 -3.08 -21.27 9.42
CA LYS A 112 -2.99 -20.48 10.68
C LYS A 112 -1.54 -20.16 11.05
N LYS A 113 -0.63 -21.10 10.88
CA LYS A 113 0.81 -20.91 11.13
C LYS A 113 1.38 -19.83 10.19
N LEU A 114 1.16 -19.96 8.89
CA LEU A 114 1.61 -18.97 7.91
C LEU A 114 0.99 -17.59 8.13
N LEU A 115 -0.27 -17.53 8.57
CA LEU A 115 -0.94 -16.25 8.89
C LEU A 115 -0.28 -15.55 10.09
N ASN A 116 0.10 -16.31 11.12
CA ASN A 116 0.85 -15.79 12.26
C ASN A 116 2.22 -15.27 11.82
N GLU A 117 2.96 -16.06 11.03
CA GLU A 117 4.25 -15.65 10.46
C GLU A 117 4.13 -14.36 9.64
N ALA A 118 3.12 -14.25 8.76
CA ALA A 118 2.85 -13.03 8.01
C ALA A 118 2.53 -11.82 8.90
N GLY A 119 1.85 -12.03 10.04
CA GLY A 119 1.61 -11.01 11.05
C GLY A 119 2.91 -10.52 11.71
N VAL A 120 3.79 -11.43 12.12
CA VAL A 120 5.10 -11.09 12.72
C VAL A 120 5.98 -10.33 11.72
N MET A 121 6.01 -10.77 10.46
CA MET A 121 6.74 -10.08 9.39
C MET A 121 6.19 -8.67 9.14
N LEU A 122 4.87 -8.50 9.22
CA LEU A 122 4.25 -7.18 9.09
C LEU A 122 4.67 -6.23 10.20
N GLU A 123 4.67 -6.68 11.46
CA GLU A 123 5.16 -5.87 12.60
C GLU A 123 6.64 -5.53 12.45
N THR A 124 7.45 -6.49 11.99
CA THR A 124 8.87 -6.26 11.70
C THR A 124 9.04 -5.17 10.63
N ALA A 125 8.27 -5.26 9.54
CA ALA A 125 8.35 -4.28 8.45
C ALA A 125 7.86 -2.88 8.87
N LYS A 126 6.91 -2.79 9.82
CA LYS A 126 6.52 -1.52 10.44
C LYS A 126 7.66 -0.89 11.25
N GLY A 127 8.45 -1.70 11.96
CA GLY A 127 9.64 -1.20 12.66
C GLY A 127 10.73 -0.74 11.68
N ASP A 128 11.01 -1.56 10.67
CA ASP A 128 12.06 -1.28 9.68
C ASP A 128 11.78 -0.01 8.87
N ILE A 129 10.51 0.32 8.57
CA ILE A 129 10.20 1.54 7.80
C ILE A 129 10.52 2.83 8.57
N GLU A 130 10.39 2.85 9.89
CA GLU A 130 10.73 4.04 10.68
C GLU A 130 12.24 4.29 10.64
N ILE A 131 13.04 3.22 10.68
CA ILE A 131 14.49 3.29 10.47
C ILE A 131 14.83 3.84 9.07
N VAL A 132 14.08 3.44 8.04
CA VAL A 132 14.26 3.96 6.66
C VAL A 132 13.97 5.46 6.59
N LEU A 133 12.96 5.95 7.31
CA LEU A 133 12.57 7.36 7.29
C LEU A 133 13.56 8.28 8.01
N GLU A 134 14.36 7.72 8.92
CA GLU A 134 15.43 8.42 9.65
C GLU A 134 16.81 8.28 9.00
N SER A 135 16.97 7.34 8.07
CA SER A 135 18.25 7.05 7.42
C SER A 135 18.74 8.13 6.46
N GLU A 136 20.06 8.35 6.44
CA GLU A 136 20.75 9.19 5.46
C GLU A 136 20.81 8.54 4.06
N ASP A 137 20.77 7.20 3.98
CA ASP A 137 20.66 6.43 2.73
C ASP A 137 19.37 5.58 2.70
N PRO A 138 18.21 6.23 2.44
CA PRO A 138 16.92 5.55 2.45
C PRO A 138 16.76 4.52 1.31
N LYS A 139 17.64 4.53 0.29
CA LYS A 139 17.51 3.61 -0.85
C LYS A 139 17.89 2.19 -0.46
N PHE A 140 19.01 2.04 0.26
CA PHE A 140 19.46 0.73 0.72
C PHE A 140 18.52 0.15 1.79
N ALA A 141 18.16 0.97 2.79
CA ALA A 141 17.29 0.55 3.87
C ALA A 141 15.88 0.13 3.37
N LEU A 142 15.35 0.81 2.35
CA LEU A 142 14.04 0.48 1.76
C LEU A 142 14.03 -0.88 1.05
N GLY A 143 15.18 -1.34 0.53
CA GLY A 143 15.27 -2.63 -0.15
C GLY A 143 14.82 -3.79 0.74
N LYS A 144 15.34 -3.84 1.97
CA LYS A 144 14.97 -4.87 2.96
C LYS A 144 13.47 -4.86 3.28
N VAL A 145 12.87 -3.68 3.42
CA VAL A 145 11.42 -3.55 3.67
C VAL A 145 10.60 -4.09 2.49
N ILE A 146 11.06 -3.82 1.26
CA ILE A 146 10.40 -4.32 0.05
C ILE A 146 10.46 -5.86 0.01
N ASP A 147 11.60 -6.46 0.32
CA ASP A 147 11.77 -7.91 0.34
C ASP A 147 10.82 -8.55 1.36
N THR A 148 10.78 -8.02 2.59
CA THR A 148 9.83 -8.48 3.62
C THR A 148 8.36 -8.40 3.15
N VAL A 149 7.98 -7.34 2.42
CA VAL A 149 6.63 -7.21 1.86
C VAL A 149 6.35 -8.25 0.77
N GLN A 150 7.35 -8.59 -0.05
CA GLN A 150 7.21 -9.63 -1.07
C GLN A 150 6.98 -11.00 -0.43
N ASP A 151 7.71 -11.30 0.64
CA ASP A 151 7.56 -12.56 1.38
C ASP A 151 6.20 -12.63 2.09
N ILE A 152 5.74 -11.54 2.72
CA ILE A 152 4.38 -11.46 3.27
C ILE A 152 3.35 -11.76 2.18
N LYS A 153 3.49 -11.15 1.00
CA LYS A 153 2.58 -11.39 -0.13
C LYS A 153 2.61 -12.87 -0.55
N ALA A 154 3.77 -13.50 -0.63
CA ALA A 154 3.89 -14.91 -0.96
C ALA A 154 3.14 -15.78 0.05
N ASN A 155 3.33 -15.53 1.34
CA ASN A 155 2.61 -16.23 2.41
C ASN A 155 1.09 -16.04 2.31
N LEU A 156 0.60 -14.81 2.07
CA LEU A 156 -0.84 -14.55 1.91
C LEU A 156 -1.45 -15.31 0.72
N VAL A 157 -0.70 -15.46 -0.39
CA VAL A 157 -1.14 -16.27 -1.54
C VAL A 157 -1.18 -17.75 -1.16
N GLU A 158 -0.20 -18.24 -0.43
CA GLU A 158 -0.13 -19.64 -0.02
C GLU A 158 -1.24 -20.00 0.97
N ILE A 159 -1.49 -19.14 1.96
CA ILE A 159 -2.62 -19.25 2.89
C ILE A 159 -3.93 -19.35 2.11
N HIS A 160 -4.13 -18.49 1.10
CA HIS A 160 -5.34 -18.56 0.28
C HIS A 160 -5.49 -19.92 -0.43
N LYS A 161 -4.42 -20.46 -1.01
CA LYS A 161 -4.46 -21.78 -1.66
C LYS A 161 -4.80 -22.88 -0.67
N LEU A 162 -4.17 -22.91 0.51
CA LEU A 162 -4.46 -23.88 1.57
C LEU A 162 -5.93 -23.81 1.98
N LEU A 163 -6.49 -22.62 2.15
CA LEU A 163 -7.91 -22.46 2.51
C LEU A 163 -8.84 -22.91 1.39
N VAL A 164 -8.50 -22.65 0.12
CA VAL A 164 -9.25 -23.19 -1.03
C VAL A 164 -9.19 -24.71 -1.06
N HIS A 165 -8.03 -25.30 -0.78
CA HIS A 165 -7.84 -26.76 -0.72
C HIS A 165 -8.62 -27.38 0.45
N ALA A 166 -8.60 -26.77 1.63
CA ALA A 166 -9.39 -27.17 2.79
C ALA A 166 -10.90 -27.17 2.46
N ILE A 167 -11.39 -26.10 1.84
CA ILE A 167 -12.79 -26.01 1.38
C ILE A 167 -13.10 -27.09 0.34
N GLY A 168 -12.18 -27.33 -0.60
CA GLY A 168 -12.31 -28.35 -1.64
C GLY A 168 -12.43 -29.76 -1.06
N SER A 169 -11.60 -30.06 -0.06
CA SER A 169 -11.61 -31.33 0.68
C SER A 169 -12.93 -31.55 1.43
N ILE A 170 -13.53 -30.48 1.95
CA ILE A 170 -14.88 -30.52 2.57
C ILE A 170 -15.99 -30.61 1.50
N LYS A 171 -15.80 -30.01 0.32
CA LYS A 171 -16.83 -29.86 -0.74
C LYS A 171 -17.24 -31.15 -1.47
N GLY A 172 -16.65 -32.31 -1.13
CA GLY A 172 -17.25 -33.61 -1.46
C GLY A 172 -18.67 -33.79 -0.89
N LEU A 173 -19.09 -32.89 0.01
CA LEU A 173 -20.43 -32.75 0.54
C LEU A 173 -21.35 -31.95 -0.40
N ARG A 174 -22.05 -32.68 -1.26
CA ARG A 174 -23.10 -32.14 -2.13
C ARG A 174 -24.15 -31.38 -1.30
N VAL A 175 -24.23 -30.07 -1.49
CA VAL A 175 -25.45 -29.30 -1.19
C VAL A 175 -26.47 -29.69 -2.26
N GLY A 176 -27.37 -30.61 -1.91
CA GLY A 176 -28.34 -31.21 -2.84
C GLY A 176 -28.58 -32.69 -2.52
N GLY A 177 -29.05 -32.96 -1.32
CA GLY A 177 -29.53 -34.27 -0.88
C GLY A 177 -31.05 -34.35 -0.86
N ASP A 178 -31.74 -33.63 -1.74
CA ASP A 178 -33.14 -33.91 -2.02
C ASP A 178 -33.17 -35.13 -2.93
N SER A 179 -33.30 -36.32 -2.34
CA SER A 179 -33.92 -37.43 -3.07
C SER A 179 -35.33 -36.96 -3.43
N PRO A 180 -35.71 -36.86 -4.72
CA PRO A 180 -37.09 -36.54 -5.06
C PRO A 180 -37.96 -37.68 -4.55
N THR A 181 -38.71 -37.43 -3.48
CA THR A 181 -39.78 -38.33 -3.03
C THR A 181 -40.78 -38.42 -4.19
N PRO A 182 -40.97 -39.59 -4.83
CA PRO A 182 -41.96 -39.70 -5.89
C PRO A 182 -43.34 -39.53 -5.25
N THR A 183 -43.97 -38.38 -5.48
CA THR A 183 -45.37 -38.14 -5.12
C THR A 183 -46.24 -39.10 -5.95
N PRO A 184 -46.96 -40.05 -5.33
CA PRO A 184 -47.84 -40.93 -6.09
C PRO A 184 -49.03 -40.12 -6.61
N THR A 185 -49.20 -40.10 -7.93
CA THR A 185 -50.40 -39.57 -8.59
C THR A 185 -51.56 -40.55 -8.37
N PRO A 186 -52.69 -40.14 -7.76
CA PRO A 186 -53.85 -41.02 -7.62
C PRO A 186 -54.52 -41.22 -8.98
N SER A 187 -54.92 -42.46 -9.25
CA SER A 187 -55.64 -42.91 -10.47
C SER A 187 -57.11 -42.48 -10.48
#